data_AF-A0AAV9PTZ1-F1
#
_entry.id   AF-A0AAV9PTZ1-F1
#
_cell.length_a   1.000
_cell.length_b   1.000
_cell.length_c   1.000
_cell.angle_alpha   90.00
_cell.angle_beta   90.00
_cell.angle_gamma   90.00
#
_symmetry.space_group_name_H-M   'P 1'
#
loop_
_entity.id
_entity.type
_entity.pdbx_description
1 polymer ?
#
loop_
_entity_poly.entity_id
_entity_poly.type
_entity_poly.pdbx_seq_one_letter_code
_entity_poly.pdbx_strand_id
1 'polypeptide(L)'
;MNLIEKIITHAATGLKPPEVSTGQFVSVQVDWILTSELLWGGMEKTYNQLKRPRPYRNDRIWLAVDHTVDPRTKDLPRQKGLIERSERFRDEAKIINYLPTNTSIMHTDFTREKAQPSTIVVGSDSHTCSAGSMGSLAVGFGAADVVMPLVTGQTWFRVPEVCRINFVGKPAYGITGKDVILHVLGLFKRNTIAFQRPVEYGGPSLCELSMDARFAIANMTTEFGGMGACFEADEIFEVDIKTKIATRSERSIDLSMVAFTVAIHPNPDNVVPIDTTAGTLLDGCFIGACTTTEEELILAALVLDAGLRSGQVPTAKGKRRVTRGSLVIINRLDELGLLDAYRKAGFEIGAPGCSYCVGINDVDVAQEGEVWLSSQNRNFRNRMGKGSIGNVTSAAAVAASSFTMRVTDPRPLLGLINEADYTSLIRTYNTDIPGTVTISEPEPRLASSPHLSKLGDGNGDSVRIARDQSPIVGKIQRLEDNVDTDAIIPAEFMAGVDNADLGSHCFQYYRPDFRERANTGSTVI
;
A
#
# COMPACT_ATOMS: atom_id res chain seq x y z
N MET A 1 6.63 20.78 -16.35
CA MET A 1 6.81 19.78 -15.28
C MET A 1 5.46 19.16 -14.97
N ASN A 2 5.41 17.84 -14.81
CA ASN A 2 4.25 17.14 -14.23
C ASN A 2 4.16 17.38 -12.71
N LEU A 3 3.12 16.87 -12.05
CA LEU A 3 2.88 17.13 -10.63
C LEU A 3 4.04 16.59 -9.79
N ILE A 4 4.48 15.37 -10.07
CA ILE A 4 5.57 14.74 -9.32
C ILE A 4 6.88 15.50 -9.50
N GLU A 5 7.21 15.96 -10.70
CA GLU A 5 8.38 16.81 -10.95
C GLU A 5 8.29 18.13 -10.18
N LYS A 6 7.10 18.72 -10.05
CA LYS A 6 6.89 19.93 -9.23
C LYS A 6 7.11 19.64 -7.74
N ILE A 7 6.60 18.53 -7.21
CA ILE A 7 6.82 18.10 -5.82
C ILE A 7 8.31 17.89 -5.57
N ILE A 8 9.00 17.16 -6.45
CA ILE A 8 10.44 16.92 -6.33
C ILE A 8 11.22 18.24 -6.41
N THR A 9 10.85 19.14 -7.33
CA THR A 9 11.48 20.46 -7.45
C THR A 9 11.36 21.27 -6.16
N HIS A 10 10.19 21.25 -5.52
CA HIS A 10 9.96 21.96 -4.27
C HIS A 10 10.76 21.38 -3.10
N ALA A 11 10.84 20.05 -3.02
CA ALA A 11 11.57 19.36 -1.96
C ALA A 11 13.09 19.34 -2.18
N ALA A 12 13.56 19.54 -3.41
CA ALA A 12 14.96 19.42 -3.76
C ALA A 12 15.83 20.51 -3.10
N THR A 13 16.99 20.09 -2.63
CA THR A 13 17.97 20.95 -1.96
C THR A 13 19.11 21.29 -2.91
N GLY A 14 19.58 22.54 -2.84
CA GLY A 14 20.73 23.00 -3.64
C GLY A 14 20.46 23.12 -5.15
N LEU A 15 19.19 23.13 -5.59
CA LEU A 15 18.84 23.44 -6.98
C LEU A 15 19.25 24.88 -7.33
N LYS A 16 19.77 25.05 -8.55
CA LYS A 16 20.13 26.37 -9.09
C LYS A 16 18.94 26.99 -9.83
N PRO A 17 18.45 26.42 -10.95
CA PRO A 17 17.10 26.72 -11.40
C PRO A 17 16.08 25.87 -10.61
N PRO A 18 14.88 26.40 -10.31
CA PRO A 18 13.80 25.65 -9.67
C PRO A 18 13.09 24.77 -10.69
N GLU A 19 13.86 23.85 -11.29
CA GLU A 19 13.38 22.87 -12.22
C GLU A 19 14.19 21.59 -12.06
N VAL A 20 13.56 20.47 -12.38
CA VAL A 20 14.22 19.17 -12.47
C VAL A 20 13.96 18.55 -13.82
N SER A 21 14.88 17.73 -14.28
CA SER A 21 14.74 16.93 -15.50
C SER A 21 14.72 15.46 -15.17
N THR A 22 13.92 14.68 -15.88
CA THR A 22 13.94 13.21 -15.81
C THR A 22 15.37 12.67 -15.90
N GLY A 23 15.71 11.74 -15.01
CA GLY A 23 17.03 11.12 -14.90
C GLY A 23 18.05 11.91 -14.08
N GLN A 24 17.79 13.17 -13.72
CA GLN A 24 18.64 13.97 -12.84
C GLN A 24 18.64 13.38 -11.43
N PHE A 25 19.81 13.33 -10.79
CA PHE A 25 19.90 13.01 -9.37
C PHE A 25 19.79 14.28 -8.53
N VAL A 26 18.86 14.29 -7.59
CA VAL A 26 18.61 15.39 -6.67
C VAL A 26 18.49 14.87 -5.25
N SER A 27 19.03 15.62 -4.29
CA SER A 27 18.75 15.40 -2.88
C SER A 27 17.46 16.14 -2.54
N VAL A 28 16.53 15.47 -1.88
CA VAL A 28 15.24 16.03 -1.48
C VAL A 28 15.07 15.97 0.03
N GLN A 29 14.35 16.95 0.58
CA GLN A 29 13.80 16.88 1.93
C GLN A 29 12.67 15.86 1.95
N VAL A 30 12.58 15.12 3.06
CA VAL A 30 11.50 14.17 3.32
C VAL A 30 10.61 14.73 4.41
N ASP A 31 9.31 14.81 4.16
CA ASP A 31 8.33 15.37 5.09
C ASP A 31 7.90 14.36 6.14
N TRP A 32 7.74 13.10 5.75
CA TRP A 32 7.27 12.02 6.62
C TRP A 32 7.99 10.71 6.37
N ILE A 33 8.27 10.01 7.46
CA ILE A 33 8.83 8.66 7.47
C ILE A 33 7.83 7.71 8.12
N LEU A 34 7.50 6.63 7.43
CA LEU A 34 6.64 5.57 7.95
C LEU A 34 7.43 4.29 8.19
N THR A 35 7.16 3.63 9.31
CA THR A 35 7.65 2.27 9.56
C THR A 35 6.72 1.51 10.49
N SER A 36 6.91 0.18 10.55
CA SER A 36 6.17 -0.71 11.44
C SER A 36 7.11 -1.47 12.37
N GLU A 37 6.56 -2.22 13.33
CA GLU A 37 7.34 -3.03 14.25
C GLU A 37 8.18 -4.10 13.54
N LEU A 38 7.64 -4.68 12.46
CA LEU A 38 8.32 -5.70 11.67
C LEU A 38 9.50 -5.08 10.92
N LEU A 39 9.26 -3.94 10.27
CA LEU A 39 10.22 -3.30 9.37
C LEU A 39 11.30 -2.52 10.13
N TRP A 40 10.96 -1.99 11.31
CA TRP A 40 11.91 -1.38 12.22
C TRP A 40 13.06 -2.34 12.58
N GLY A 41 12.79 -3.64 12.71
CA GLY A 41 13.83 -4.64 12.94
C GLY A 41 14.95 -4.61 11.87
N GLY A 42 14.58 -4.39 10.60
CA GLY A 42 15.54 -4.21 9.50
C GLY A 42 16.25 -2.86 9.55
N MET A 43 15.51 -1.78 9.85
CA MET A 43 16.05 -0.42 9.97
C MET A 43 17.07 -0.31 11.11
N GLU A 44 16.78 -0.94 12.25
CA GLU A 44 17.58 -0.87 13.47
C GLU A 44 19.01 -1.37 13.23
N LYS A 45 19.20 -2.36 12.37
CA LYS A 45 20.54 -2.86 11.99
C LYS A 45 21.39 -1.76 11.36
N THR A 46 20.86 -1.04 10.37
CA THR A 46 21.55 0.07 9.72
C THR A 46 21.73 1.24 10.68
N TYR A 47 20.72 1.56 11.48
CA TYR A 47 20.79 2.60 12.50
C TYR A 47 21.90 2.33 13.53
N ASN A 48 22.08 1.08 13.97
CA ASN A 48 23.17 0.66 14.85
C ASN A 48 24.55 0.81 14.20
N GLN A 49 24.69 0.50 12.91
CA GLN A 49 25.94 0.69 12.17
C GLN A 49 26.35 2.17 12.12
N LEU A 50 25.36 3.06 11.98
CA LEU A 50 25.55 4.51 12.07
C LEU A 50 25.79 5.03 13.49
N LYS A 51 25.85 4.14 14.49
CA LYS A 51 25.99 4.47 15.91
C LYS A 51 24.82 5.28 16.48
N ARG A 52 23.61 5.01 15.96
CA ARG A 52 22.33 5.53 16.46
C ARG A 52 22.31 7.06 16.62
N PRO A 53 22.60 7.83 15.55
CA PRO A 53 22.57 9.28 15.64
C PRO A 53 21.13 9.74 15.92
N ARG A 54 20.97 10.84 16.66
CA ARG A 54 19.63 11.38 16.95
C ARG A 54 18.84 11.59 15.65
N PRO A 55 17.57 11.15 15.56
CA PRO A 55 16.75 11.41 14.38
C PRO A 55 16.63 12.91 14.09
N TYR A 56 16.57 13.25 12.80
CA TYR A 56 16.48 14.63 12.32
C TYR A 56 15.25 15.35 12.89
N ARG A 57 14.10 14.68 12.85
CA ARG A 57 12.81 15.17 13.36
C ARG A 57 12.01 14.04 13.99
N ASN A 58 11.73 14.14 15.29
CA ASN A 58 10.94 13.16 16.04
C ASN A 58 9.42 13.33 15.87
N ASP A 59 9.00 14.47 15.32
CA ASP A 59 7.60 14.83 15.03
C ASP A 59 7.15 14.39 13.62
N ARG A 60 8.08 13.90 12.78
CA ARG A 60 7.86 13.48 11.39
C ARG A 60 8.11 11.98 11.14
N ILE A 61 8.08 11.19 12.20
CA ILE A 61 8.16 9.73 12.15
C ILE A 61 6.80 9.18 12.58
N TRP A 62 6.26 8.27 11.78
CA TRP A 62 5.06 7.49 12.03
C TRP A 62 5.45 6.02 12.23
N LEU A 63 5.39 5.56 13.49
CA LEU A 63 5.73 4.19 13.86
C LEU A 63 4.48 3.47 14.33
N ALA A 64 4.02 2.48 13.56
CA ALA A 64 2.84 1.68 13.90
C ALA A 64 3.21 0.25 14.29
N VAL A 65 2.34 -0.41 15.05
CA VAL A 65 2.51 -1.81 15.46
C VAL A 65 1.31 -2.62 14.97
N ASP A 66 1.40 -3.19 13.77
CA ASP A 66 0.24 -3.67 13.00
C ASP A 66 0.45 -4.93 12.12
N HIS A 67 1.69 -5.33 11.79
CA HIS A 67 1.94 -6.42 10.83
C HIS A 67 1.84 -7.82 11.43
N THR A 68 2.41 -8.01 12.61
CA THR A 68 2.61 -9.33 13.23
C THR A 68 1.84 -9.54 14.52
N VAL A 69 1.25 -8.47 15.06
CA VAL A 69 0.64 -8.47 16.39
C VAL A 69 -0.87 -8.69 16.31
N ASP A 70 -1.32 -9.74 16.98
CA ASP A 70 -2.74 -10.02 17.24
C ASP A 70 -2.96 -10.10 18.76
N PRO A 71 -4.11 -9.66 19.31
CA PRO A 71 -4.38 -9.75 20.75
C PRO A 71 -4.22 -11.15 21.33
N ARG A 72 -4.42 -12.20 20.52
CA ARG A 72 -4.30 -13.62 20.90
C ARG A 72 -2.85 -14.09 20.99
N THR A 73 -1.90 -13.43 20.33
CA THR A 73 -0.50 -13.86 20.22
C THR A 73 0.53 -12.80 20.60
N LYS A 74 0.11 -11.58 20.98
CA LYS A 74 1.01 -10.46 21.29
C LYS A 74 2.05 -10.76 22.39
N ASP A 75 1.74 -11.68 23.29
CA ASP A 75 2.61 -12.05 24.42
C ASP A 75 3.64 -13.14 24.06
N LEU A 76 3.56 -13.72 22.84
CA LEU A 76 4.56 -14.67 22.36
C LEU A 76 5.92 -13.98 22.16
N PRO A 77 7.05 -14.70 22.34
CA PRO A 77 8.38 -14.10 22.35
C PRO A 77 8.73 -13.24 21.13
N ARG A 78 8.29 -13.66 19.93
CA ARG A 78 8.55 -12.92 18.67
C ARG A 78 7.80 -11.59 18.65
N GLN A 79 6.47 -11.62 18.81
CA GLN A 79 5.61 -10.45 18.80
C GLN A 79 6.00 -9.47 19.91
N LYS A 80 6.16 -9.98 21.13
CA LYS A 80 6.60 -9.18 22.29
C LYS A 80 7.96 -8.52 22.03
N GLY A 81 8.91 -9.25 21.47
CA GLY A 81 10.22 -8.70 21.13
C GLY A 81 10.19 -7.59 20.08
N LEU A 82 9.30 -7.67 19.08
CA LEU A 82 9.09 -6.60 18.10
C LEU A 82 8.43 -5.37 18.73
N ILE A 83 7.42 -5.57 19.57
CA ILE A 83 6.76 -4.50 20.35
C ILE A 83 7.79 -3.75 21.20
N GLU A 84 8.57 -4.46 22.01
CA GLU A 84 9.58 -3.88 22.91
C GLU A 84 10.69 -3.12 22.15
N ARG A 85 11.07 -3.58 20.95
CA ARG A 85 12.02 -2.86 20.08
C ARG A 85 11.45 -1.52 19.62
N SER A 86 10.20 -1.51 19.17
CA SER A 86 9.49 -0.30 18.75
C SER A 86 9.31 0.69 19.90
N GLU A 87 8.93 0.21 21.09
CA GLU A 87 8.78 1.05 22.28
C GLU A 87 10.11 1.64 22.75
N ARG A 88 11.19 0.84 22.75
CA ARG A 88 12.54 1.33 23.07
C ARG A 88 12.96 2.43 22.10
N PHE A 89 12.71 2.26 20.80
CA PHE A 89 13.03 3.30 19.82
C PHE A 89 12.16 4.54 19.99
N ARG A 90 10.85 4.37 20.24
CA ARG A 90 9.94 5.48 20.58
C ARG A 90 10.50 6.30 21.74
N ASP A 91 10.94 5.67 22.81
CA ASP A 91 11.42 6.35 24.01
C ASP A 91 12.80 7.01 23.78
N GLU A 92 13.71 6.32 23.08
CA GLU A 92 15.03 6.84 22.72
C GLU A 92 14.93 8.08 21.81
N ALA A 93 14.15 7.97 20.73
CA ALA A 93 13.98 9.02 19.74
C ALA A 93 12.93 10.06 20.14
N LYS A 94 12.17 9.83 21.22
CA LYS A 94 11.03 10.64 21.67
C LYS A 94 9.99 10.83 20.56
N ILE A 95 9.62 9.74 19.90
CA ILE A 95 8.68 9.77 18.76
C ILE A 95 7.31 10.24 19.25
N ILE A 96 6.73 11.21 18.54
CA ILE A 96 5.41 11.77 18.86
C ILE A 96 4.29 10.91 18.25
N ASN A 97 4.45 10.49 16.99
CA ASN A 97 3.42 9.73 16.27
C ASN A 97 3.70 8.22 16.34
N TYR A 98 3.47 7.65 17.52
CA TYR A 98 3.54 6.22 17.77
C TYR A 98 2.14 5.62 17.91
N LEU A 99 1.86 4.56 17.15
CA LEU A 99 0.59 3.84 17.18
C LEU A 99 0.78 2.50 17.88
N PRO A 100 0.16 2.29 19.05
CA PRO A 100 0.22 1.02 19.77
C PRO A 100 -0.42 -0.13 19.00
N THR A 101 -0.17 -1.34 19.48
CA THR A 101 -0.68 -2.61 18.94
C THR A 101 -2.17 -2.55 18.62
N ASN A 102 -2.56 -3.00 17.42
CA ASN A 102 -3.96 -3.13 17.00
C ASN A 102 -4.78 -1.83 17.07
N THR A 103 -4.14 -0.67 16.90
CA THR A 103 -4.81 0.64 16.79
C THR A 103 -5.23 0.91 15.35
N SER A 104 -4.26 0.85 14.43
CA SER A 104 -4.48 1.04 13.00
C SER A 104 -3.40 0.33 12.21
N ILE A 105 -3.75 -0.13 11.02
CA ILE A 105 -2.81 -0.44 9.95
C ILE A 105 -2.09 0.86 9.58
N MET A 106 -0.76 0.80 9.42
CA MET A 106 0.11 1.97 9.37
C MET A 106 -0.33 3.04 8.34
N HIS A 107 -0.84 2.59 7.18
CA HIS A 107 -1.19 3.46 6.05
C HIS A 107 -2.55 4.13 6.23
N THR A 108 -3.48 3.49 6.95
CA THR A 108 -4.88 3.92 7.05
C THR A 108 -4.99 5.27 7.75
N ASP A 109 -4.61 5.33 9.02
CA ASP A 109 -4.73 6.57 9.81
C ASP A 109 -3.67 7.60 9.41
N PHE A 110 -2.46 7.18 9.00
CA PHE A 110 -1.46 8.12 8.48
C PHE A 110 -2.00 8.93 7.31
N THR A 111 -2.61 8.25 6.34
CA THR A 111 -3.12 8.92 5.13
C THR A 111 -4.26 9.87 5.46
N ARG A 112 -5.13 9.49 6.40
CA ARG A 112 -6.29 10.31 6.81
C ARG A 112 -5.91 11.50 7.69
N GLU A 113 -4.85 11.39 8.50
CA GLU A 113 -4.53 12.40 9.52
C GLU A 113 -3.30 13.26 9.21
N LYS A 114 -2.33 12.74 8.44
CA LYS A 114 -0.98 13.32 8.31
C LYS A 114 -0.54 13.58 6.89
N ALA A 115 -0.96 12.76 5.94
CA ALA A 115 -0.58 12.93 4.55
C ALA A 115 -1.18 14.23 3.99
N GLN A 116 -0.35 15.01 3.30
CA GLN A 116 -0.72 16.32 2.78
C GLN A 116 -0.27 16.46 1.33
N PRO A 117 -1.01 17.21 0.50
CA PRO A 117 -0.57 17.49 -0.86
C PRO A 117 0.80 18.16 -0.90
N SER A 118 1.54 17.94 -1.99
CA SER A 118 2.91 18.46 -2.19
C SER A 118 3.99 17.96 -1.23
N THR A 119 3.72 16.96 -0.39
CA THR A 119 4.73 16.39 0.50
C THR A 119 5.45 15.19 -0.12
N ILE A 120 6.66 14.90 0.35
CA ILE A 120 7.37 13.65 0.08
C ILE A 120 7.22 12.73 1.30
N VAL A 121 6.59 11.58 1.08
CA VAL A 121 6.39 10.54 2.09
C VAL A 121 7.22 9.33 1.70
N VAL A 122 8.09 8.88 2.60
CA VAL A 122 8.85 7.65 2.41
C VAL A 122 8.54 6.68 3.54
N GLY A 123 8.56 5.39 3.25
CA GLY A 123 8.27 4.39 4.27
C GLY A 123 8.89 3.06 3.98
N SER A 124 9.12 2.26 5.02
CA SER A 124 9.76 0.95 4.88
C SER A 124 8.82 -0.14 4.32
N ASP A 125 7.56 0.20 4.04
CA ASP A 125 6.54 -0.70 3.50
C ASP A 125 6.19 -0.31 2.05
N SER A 126 5.94 -1.31 1.21
CA SER A 126 5.64 -1.08 -0.21
C SER A 126 4.37 -0.27 -0.45
N HIS A 127 3.38 -0.37 0.44
CA HIS A 127 2.09 0.32 0.30
C HIS A 127 2.10 1.74 0.87
N THR A 128 3.29 2.29 1.19
CA THR A 128 3.44 3.71 1.52
C THR A 128 2.84 4.60 0.43
N CYS A 129 2.83 4.13 -0.83
CA CYS A 129 2.14 4.76 -1.96
C CYS A 129 0.67 5.11 -1.70
N SER A 130 -0.01 4.50 -0.72
CA SER A 130 -1.37 4.86 -0.31
C SER A 130 -1.52 6.35 0.02
N ALA A 131 -0.51 6.97 0.63
CA ALA A 131 -0.49 8.40 0.93
C ALA A 131 -0.49 9.29 -0.32
N GLY A 132 -0.16 8.73 -1.49
CA GLY A 132 -0.28 9.38 -2.79
C GLY A 132 -1.71 9.76 -3.15
N SER A 133 -2.71 9.10 -2.54
CA SER A 133 -4.11 9.51 -2.64
C SER A 133 -4.38 10.90 -2.07
N MET A 134 -3.49 11.43 -1.21
CA MET A 134 -3.51 12.79 -0.64
C MET A 134 -2.59 13.76 -1.41
N GLY A 135 -2.19 13.44 -2.65
CA GLY A 135 -1.45 14.36 -3.51
C GLY A 135 0.00 14.57 -3.09
N SER A 136 0.49 13.67 -2.25
CA SER A 136 1.91 13.53 -1.92
C SER A 136 2.61 12.66 -2.96
N LEU A 137 3.93 12.81 -3.08
CA LEU A 137 4.75 11.77 -3.69
C LEU A 137 5.10 10.76 -2.59
N ALA A 138 4.40 9.63 -2.58
CA ALA A 138 4.58 8.60 -1.57
C ALA A 138 5.24 7.35 -2.13
N VAL A 139 6.37 6.93 -1.55
CA VAL A 139 7.25 5.89 -2.10
C VAL A 139 7.69 4.90 -1.02
N GLY A 140 7.58 3.60 -1.31
CA GLY A 140 8.14 2.54 -0.47
C GLY A 140 9.64 2.37 -0.69
N PHE A 141 10.43 2.37 0.38
CA PHE A 141 11.88 2.23 0.38
C PHE A 141 12.29 0.95 1.12
N GLY A 142 13.47 0.42 0.80
CA GLY A 142 14.07 -0.64 1.60
C GLY A 142 14.38 -0.14 3.01
N ALA A 143 14.32 -1.02 4.02
CA ALA A 143 14.51 -0.64 5.42
C ALA A 143 15.82 0.15 5.66
N ALA A 144 16.93 -0.24 5.02
CA ALA A 144 18.19 0.50 5.16
C ALA A 144 18.11 1.93 4.59
N ASP A 145 17.43 2.12 3.46
CA ASP A 145 17.34 3.41 2.78
C ASP A 145 16.47 4.41 3.55
N VAL A 146 15.49 3.93 4.32
CA VAL A 146 14.65 4.79 5.19
C VAL A 146 15.46 5.37 6.36
N VAL A 147 16.57 4.73 6.76
CA VAL A 147 17.43 5.27 7.83
C VAL A 147 18.12 6.56 7.40
N MET A 148 18.41 6.75 6.11
CA MET A 148 19.04 7.98 5.61
C MET A 148 18.20 9.24 5.87
N PRO A 149 16.93 9.33 5.45
CA PRO A 149 16.08 10.47 5.80
C PRO A 149 15.73 10.51 7.28
N LEU A 150 15.71 9.37 8.00
CA LEU A 150 15.51 9.37 9.45
C LEU A 150 16.56 10.20 10.18
N VAL A 151 17.82 10.09 9.76
CA VAL A 151 18.95 10.74 10.44
C VAL A 151 19.32 12.09 9.84
N THR A 152 19.08 12.28 8.54
CA THR A 152 19.48 13.52 7.83
C THR A 152 18.33 14.45 7.47
N GLY A 153 17.09 13.97 7.49
CA GLY A 153 15.92 14.68 6.94
C GLY A 153 15.83 14.61 5.41
N GLN A 154 16.80 13.99 4.75
CA GLN A 154 16.93 14.01 3.29
C GLN A 154 17.16 12.62 2.71
N THR A 155 16.80 12.47 1.45
CA THR A 155 17.18 11.31 0.64
C THR A 155 17.52 11.73 -0.79
N TRP A 156 17.90 10.77 -1.63
CA TRP A 156 18.23 11.01 -3.03
C TRP A 156 17.19 10.38 -3.95
N PHE A 157 16.70 11.16 -4.91
CA PHE A 157 15.92 10.65 -6.03
C PHE A 157 16.71 10.81 -7.32
N ARG A 158 16.69 9.76 -8.15
CA ARG A 158 16.77 9.94 -9.59
C ARG A 158 15.38 10.34 -10.06
N VAL A 159 15.21 11.56 -10.54
CA VAL A 159 13.92 12.09 -11.00
C VAL A 159 13.33 11.10 -12.01
N PRO A 160 12.20 10.44 -11.71
CA PRO A 160 11.73 9.34 -12.53
C PRO A 160 10.95 9.83 -13.76
N GLU A 161 10.81 8.97 -14.76
CA GLU A 161 9.72 9.14 -15.73
C GLU A 161 8.38 8.90 -15.01
N VAL A 162 7.34 9.63 -15.37
CA VAL A 162 6.02 9.51 -14.72
C VAL A 162 5.06 8.72 -15.60
N CYS A 163 4.33 7.77 -15.03
CA CYS A 163 3.25 7.07 -15.70
C CYS A 163 1.93 7.81 -15.42
N ARG A 164 1.35 8.46 -16.42
CA ARG A 164 0.09 9.22 -16.25
C ARG A 164 -1.14 8.35 -16.59
N ILE A 165 -2.09 8.26 -15.66
CA ILE A 165 -3.42 7.67 -15.86
C ILE A 165 -4.48 8.74 -15.60
N ASN A 166 -5.30 9.02 -16.62
CA ASN A 166 -6.46 9.90 -16.53
C ASN A 166 -7.73 9.07 -16.37
N PHE A 167 -8.62 9.47 -15.47
CA PHE A 167 -9.96 8.92 -15.33
C PHE A 167 -10.99 9.81 -16.04
N VAL A 168 -11.87 9.17 -16.81
CA VAL A 168 -13.00 9.80 -17.53
C VAL A 168 -14.29 9.02 -17.29
N GLY A 169 -15.43 9.59 -17.62
CA GLY A 169 -16.74 8.94 -17.42
C GLY A 169 -17.15 8.91 -15.94
N LYS A 170 -18.11 8.04 -15.60
CA LYS A 170 -18.62 7.87 -14.24
C LYS A 170 -18.69 6.37 -13.92
N PRO A 171 -18.24 5.92 -12.73
CA PRO A 171 -18.35 4.53 -12.34
C PRO A 171 -19.83 4.12 -12.20
N ALA A 172 -20.11 2.85 -12.50
CA ALA A 172 -21.42 2.28 -12.20
C ALA A 172 -21.66 2.22 -10.68
N TYR A 173 -22.92 2.22 -10.25
CA TYR A 173 -23.25 2.13 -8.82
C TYR A 173 -22.63 0.89 -8.16
N GLY A 174 -22.00 1.10 -6.99
CA GLY A 174 -21.31 0.07 -6.22
C GLY A 174 -19.90 -0.29 -6.70
N ILE A 175 -19.41 0.32 -7.79
CA ILE A 175 -18.00 0.21 -8.19
C ILE A 175 -17.15 1.09 -7.26
N THR A 176 -16.13 0.49 -6.66
CA THR A 176 -15.24 1.13 -5.69
C THR A 176 -13.84 1.29 -6.27
N GLY A 177 -12.95 1.97 -5.52
CA GLY A 177 -11.53 2.08 -5.90
C GLY A 177 -10.84 0.73 -6.12
N LYS A 178 -11.26 -0.34 -5.42
CA LYS A 178 -10.75 -1.70 -5.65
C LYS A 178 -11.05 -2.18 -7.06
N ASP A 179 -12.31 -2.03 -7.50
CA ASP A 179 -12.73 -2.47 -8.83
C ASP A 179 -11.99 -1.68 -9.92
N VAL A 180 -11.79 -0.37 -9.70
CA VAL A 180 -11.03 0.51 -10.61
C VAL A 180 -9.57 0.06 -10.75
N ILE A 181 -8.86 -0.18 -9.64
CA ILE A 181 -7.44 -0.58 -9.74
C ILE A 181 -7.26 -2.00 -10.26
N LEU A 182 -8.19 -2.93 -9.97
CA LEU A 182 -8.20 -4.24 -10.61
C LEU A 182 -8.44 -4.13 -12.11
N HIS A 183 -9.32 -3.23 -12.56
CA HIS A 183 -9.50 -2.97 -13.99
C HIS A 183 -8.22 -2.44 -14.65
N VAL A 184 -7.54 -1.48 -14.02
CA VAL A 184 -6.23 -0.95 -14.48
C VAL A 184 -5.18 -2.07 -14.57
N LEU A 185 -5.06 -2.89 -13.53
CA LEU A 185 -4.16 -4.05 -13.50
C LEU A 185 -4.51 -5.07 -14.59
N GLY A 186 -5.79 -5.35 -14.80
CA GLY A 186 -6.28 -6.26 -15.83
C GLY A 186 -5.93 -5.81 -17.24
N LEU A 187 -6.05 -4.50 -17.51
CA LEU A 187 -5.77 -3.90 -18.81
C LEU A 187 -4.28 -3.79 -19.11
N PHE A 188 -3.53 -3.20 -18.19
CA PHE A 188 -2.13 -2.84 -18.46
C PHE A 188 -1.15 -3.89 -17.99
N LYS A 189 -1.56 -4.81 -17.10
CA LYS A 189 -0.69 -5.81 -16.46
C LYS A 189 0.39 -5.18 -15.57
N ARG A 190 0.88 -5.96 -14.62
CA ARG A 190 1.92 -5.51 -13.68
C ARG A 190 3.24 -5.28 -14.41
N ASN A 191 4.04 -4.33 -13.94
CA ASN A 191 5.41 -4.06 -14.41
C ASN A 191 5.56 -3.78 -15.92
N THR A 192 4.50 -3.45 -16.63
CA THR A 192 4.57 -3.15 -18.07
C THR A 192 4.86 -1.68 -18.34
N ILE A 193 4.03 -0.78 -17.79
CA ILE A 193 4.08 0.66 -18.07
C ILE A 193 4.43 1.51 -16.85
N ALA A 194 4.31 0.95 -15.64
CA ALA A 194 4.58 1.65 -14.38
C ALA A 194 5.90 1.24 -13.73
N PHE A 195 6.60 0.22 -14.23
CA PHE A 195 7.86 -0.25 -13.65
C PHE A 195 8.89 0.88 -13.53
N GLN A 196 9.44 1.08 -12.32
CA GLN A 196 10.38 2.17 -11.96
C GLN A 196 9.85 3.59 -12.17
N ARG A 197 8.53 3.75 -12.30
CA ARG A 197 7.87 5.03 -12.53
C ARG A 197 6.82 5.22 -11.45
N PRO A 198 6.69 6.40 -10.84
CA PRO A 198 5.53 6.67 -10.02
C PRO A 198 4.33 6.89 -10.96
N VAL A 199 3.15 6.54 -10.47
CA VAL A 199 1.90 6.70 -11.21
C VAL A 199 1.23 7.99 -10.76
N GLU A 200 1.03 8.88 -11.71
CA GLU A 200 0.29 10.11 -11.52
C GLU A 200 -1.15 9.89 -11.99
N TYR A 201 -2.09 10.04 -11.08
CA TYR A 201 -3.52 9.85 -11.33
C TYR A 201 -4.21 11.20 -11.43
N GLY A 202 -4.99 11.39 -12.48
CA GLY A 202 -5.82 12.60 -12.60
C GLY A 202 -6.91 12.49 -13.64
N GLY A 203 -7.24 13.60 -14.29
CA GLY A 203 -8.31 13.66 -15.28
C GLY A 203 -9.64 14.15 -14.72
N PRO A 204 -10.61 14.46 -15.61
CA PRO A 204 -11.82 15.20 -15.24
C PRO A 204 -12.73 14.45 -14.28
N SER A 205 -12.66 13.11 -14.23
CA SER A 205 -13.52 12.29 -13.39
C SER A 205 -12.91 11.92 -12.04
N LEU A 206 -11.85 12.60 -11.60
CA LEU A 206 -11.38 12.44 -10.22
C LEU A 206 -12.49 12.75 -9.21
N CYS A 207 -13.33 13.75 -9.47
CA CYS A 207 -14.45 14.12 -8.59
C CYS A 207 -15.49 13.00 -8.41
N GLU A 208 -15.52 12.01 -9.31
CA GLU A 208 -16.39 10.82 -9.20
C GLU A 208 -15.79 9.74 -8.29
N LEU A 209 -14.54 9.91 -7.83
CA LEU A 209 -13.83 9.00 -6.93
C LEU A 209 -13.69 9.66 -5.56
N SER A 210 -14.25 9.01 -4.54
CA SER A 210 -14.05 9.41 -3.14
C SER A 210 -12.56 9.33 -2.74
N MET A 211 -12.18 9.92 -1.60
CA MET A 211 -10.84 9.74 -1.05
C MET A 211 -10.52 8.28 -0.71
N ASP A 212 -11.52 7.49 -0.31
CA ASP A 212 -11.35 6.07 -0.05
C ASP A 212 -11.13 5.27 -1.34
N ALA A 213 -11.81 5.64 -2.43
CA ALA A 213 -11.54 5.06 -3.74
C ALA A 213 -10.12 5.40 -4.23
N ARG A 214 -9.70 6.66 -4.09
CA ARG A 214 -8.33 7.11 -4.42
C ARG A 214 -7.29 6.40 -3.58
N PHE A 215 -7.55 6.21 -2.28
CA PHE A 215 -6.69 5.44 -1.38
C PHE A 215 -6.50 4.02 -1.88
N ALA A 216 -7.58 3.31 -2.21
CA ALA A 216 -7.49 1.92 -2.70
C ALA A 216 -6.68 1.82 -4.00
N ILE A 217 -6.86 2.79 -4.91
CA ILE A 217 -6.09 2.87 -6.17
C ILE A 217 -4.61 3.16 -5.91
N ALA A 218 -4.30 4.16 -5.07
CA ALA A 218 -2.95 4.52 -4.70
C ALA A 218 -2.22 3.37 -3.99
N ASN A 219 -2.91 2.68 -3.08
CA ASN A 219 -2.39 1.52 -2.35
C ASN A 219 -1.91 0.42 -3.31
N MET A 220 -2.76 0.04 -4.27
CA MET A 220 -2.45 -1.03 -5.22
C MET A 220 -1.59 -0.59 -6.42
N THR A 221 -1.06 0.64 -6.39
CA THR A 221 -0.07 1.09 -7.38
C THR A 221 1.21 0.26 -7.33
N THR A 222 1.55 -0.29 -6.16
CA THR A 222 2.71 -1.18 -6.04
C THR A 222 2.49 -2.51 -6.76
N GLU A 223 1.28 -3.10 -6.75
CA GLU A 223 0.94 -4.29 -7.54
C GLU A 223 0.98 -4.01 -9.04
N PHE A 224 0.76 -2.76 -9.45
CA PHE A 224 0.90 -2.32 -10.84
C PHE A 224 2.36 -2.19 -11.27
N GLY A 225 3.31 -2.27 -10.33
CA GLY A 225 4.74 -2.09 -10.56
C GLY A 225 5.21 -0.64 -10.40
N GLY A 226 4.32 0.28 -10.01
CA GLY A 226 4.65 1.67 -9.76
C GLY A 226 5.49 1.80 -8.50
N MET A 227 6.52 2.65 -8.54
CA MET A 227 7.35 2.90 -7.35
C MET A 227 6.61 3.72 -6.28
N GLY A 228 5.58 4.47 -6.69
CA GLY A 228 4.79 5.34 -5.84
C GLY A 228 3.56 5.85 -6.58
N ALA A 229 2.66 6.50 -5.87
CA ALA A 229 1.45 7.10 -6.43
C ALA A 229 1.40 8.60 -6.09
N CYS A 230 0.72 9.37 -6.93
CA CYS A 230 0.36 10.76 -6.65
C CYS A 230 -0.93 11.12 -7.40
N PHE A 231 -1.98 11.48 -6.67
CA PHE A 231 -3.20 12.02 -7.27
C PHE A 231 -3.10 13.55 -7.41
N GLU A 232 -3.66 14.12 -8.47
CA GLU A 232 -3.92 15.56 -8.52
C GLU A 232 -4.85 15.98 -7.39
N ALA A 233 -4.50 17.06 -6.69
CA ALA A 233 -5.39 17.64 -5.69
C ALA A 233 -6.58 18.34 -6.36
N ASP A 234 -7.76 18.16 -5.78
CA ASP A 234 -9.01 18.79 -6.18
C ASP A 234 -9.85 19.13 -4.93
N GLU A 235 -11.07 19.62 -5.13
CA GLU A 235 -11.97 20.11 -4.07
C GLU A 235 -12.34 19.03 -3.03
N ILE A 236 -12.08 17.74 -3.31
CA ILE A 236 -12.29 16.63 -2.37
C ILE A 236 -11.09 16.46 -1.42
N PHE A 237 -9.89 16.90 -1.82
CA PHE A 237 -8.78 17.04 -0.88
C PHE A 237 -9.10 18.26 -0.02
N GLU A 238 -9.10 18.10 1.30
CA GLU A 238 -9.22 19.24 2.23
C GLU A 238 -7.99 20.21 2.15
N VAL A 239 -7.15 20.12 1.11
CA VAL A 239 -5.99 20.97 0.80
C VAL A 239 -5.79 21.07 -0.73
N ASP A 240 -5.66 22.30 -1.24
CA ASP A 240 -5.76 22.67 -2.66
C ASP A 240 -4.44 22.67 -3.45
N ILE A 241 -4.41 21.99 -4.61
CA ILE A 241 -3.42 22.22 -5.68
C ILE A 241 -4.02 21.90 -7.06
N LYS A 242 -4.48 22.88 -7.85
CA LYS A 242 -4.62 22.65 -9.30
C LYS A 242 -3.27 22.77 -9.95
N THR A 243 -2.93 21.74 -10.71
CA THR A 243 -1.73 21.69 -11.52
C THR A 243 -2.14 21.62 -12.98
N LYS A 244 -1.80 22.63 -13.80
CA LYS A 244 -1.90 22.46 -15.27
C LYS A 244 -0.70 21.65 -15.73
N ILE A 245 -0.93 20.38 -16.07
CA ILE A 245 0.13 19.45 -16.48
C ILE A 245 0.17 19.34 -18.01
N ALA A 246 1.38 19.39 -18.57
CA ALA A 246 1.60 19.23 -20.00
C ALA A 246 1.55 17.74 -20.39
N THR A 247 0.70 17.43 -21.36
CA THR A 247 0.38 16.11 -21.89
C THR A 247 1.60 15.38 -22.48
N ARG A 248 2.01 14.24 -21.91
CA ARG A 248 2.86 13.23 -22.58
C ARG A 248 2.40 11.81 -22.24
N SER A 249 2.16 11.01 -23.29
CA SER A 249 1.66 9.62 -23.28
C SER A 249 0.54 9.35 -22.27
N GLU A 250 -0.57 10.08 -22.40
CA GLU A 250 -1.73 9.96 -21.53
C GLU A 250 -2.52 8.69 -21.86
N ARG A 251 -2.83 7.91 -20.82
CA ARG A 251 -3.75 6.79 -20.89
C ARG A 251 -5.02 7.20 -20.19
N SER A 252 -6.16 6.94 -20.80
CA SER A 252 -7.46 7.23 -20.21
C SER A 252 -8.17 5.93 -19.82
N ILE A 253 -8.71 5.89 -18.62
CA ILE A 253 -9.57 4.83 -18.11
C ILE A 253 -10.98 5.39 -18.04
N ASP A 254 -11.89 4.80 -18.81
CA ASP A 254 -13.30 5.11 -18.74
C ASP A 254 -13.92 4.34 -17.56
N LEU A 255 -14.28 5.07 -16.51
CA LEU A 255 -14.87 4.52 -15.30
C LEU A 255 -16.20 3.81 -15.56
N SER A 256 -16.93 4.16 -16.63
CA SER A 256 -18.18 3.49 -17.00
C SER A 256 -17.99 2.06 -17.53
N MET A 257 -16.76 1.72 -17.92
CA MET A 257 -16.38 0.39 -18.40
C MET A 257 -15.83 -0.52 -17.29
N VAL A 258 -15.68 0.02 -16.07
CA VAL A 258 -15.22 -0.75 -14.91
C VAL A 258 -16.35 -1.67 -14.45
N ALA A 259 -16.02 -2.95 -14.25
CA ALA A 259 -16.96 -3.98 -13.83
C ALA A 259 -16.40 -4.76 -12.64
N PHE A 260 -17.27 -5.49 -11.94
CA PHE A 260 -16.85 -6.42 -10.90
C PHE A 260 -15.97 -7.52 -11.49
N THR A 261 -14.80 -7.70 -10.89
CA THR A 261 -13.77 -8.61 -11.38
C THR A 261 -13.13 -9.39 -10.24
N VAL A 262 -12.47 -10.49 -10.58
CA VAL A 262 -11.68 -11.30 -9.66
C VAL A 262 -10.26 -11.41 -10.22
N ALA A 263 -9.27 -11.02 -9.43
CA ALA A 263 -7.87 -11.32 -9.66
C ALA A 263 -7.59 -12.76 -9.20
N ILE A 264 -7.44 -13.66 -10.17
CA ILE A 264 -7.25 -15.09 -9.92
C ILE A 264 -5.81 -15.35 -9.46
N HIS A 265 -5.69 -16.09 -8.36
CA HIS A 265 -4.41 -16.55 -7.82
C HIS A 265 -3.52 -17.21 -8.89
N PRO A 266 -2.18 -17.01 -8.88
CA PRO A 266 -1.39 -16.26 -7.90
C PRO A 266 -0.99 -14.84 -8.35
N ASN A 267 -1.70 -14.23 -9.30
CA ASN A 267 -1.24 -12.98 -9.92
C ASN A 267 -2.29 -11.87 -9.76
N PRO A 268 -1.94 -10.70 -9.18
CA PRO A 268 -2.92 -9.64 -8.92
C PRO A 268 -3.39 -8.95 -10.20
N ASP A 269 -2.66 -9.12 -11.31
CA ASP A 269 -3.00 -8.62 -12.64
C ASP A 269 -3.67 -9.67 -13.55
N ASN A 270 -3.90 -10.89 -13.06
CA ASN A 270 -4.72 -11.90 -13.72
C ASN A 270 -6.21 -11.68 -13.40
N VAL A 271 -6.70 -10.54 -13.84
CA VAL A 271 -8.05 -10.04 -13.57
C VAL A 271 -9.02 -10.53 -14.64
N VAL A 272 -10.10 -11.18 -14.22
CA VAL A 272 -11.18 -11.63 -15.10
C VAL A 272 -12.53 -11.09 -14.62
N PRO A 273 -13.55 -10.96 -15.48
CA PRO A 273 -14.92 -10.65 -15.07
C PRO A 273 -15.41 -11.62 -13.98
N ILE A 274 -16.17 -11.13 -13.00
CA ILE A 274 -16.65 -11.99 -11.89
C ILE A 274 -17.49 -13.17 -12.38
N ASP A 275 -18.26 -12.98 -13.47
CA ASP A 275 -19.11 -13.99 -14.10
C ASP A 275 -18.31 -15.23 -14.55
N THR A 276 -17.04 -15.05 -14.96
CA THR A 276 -16.15 -16.15 -15.35
C THR A 276 -15.73 -17.06 -14.19
N THR A 277 -15.89 -16.58 -12.96
CA THR A 277 -15.55 -17.31 -11.73
C THR A 277 -16.78 -17.69 -10.91
N ALA A 278 -17.98 -17.37 -11.39
CA ALA A 278 -19.23 -17.59 -10.67
C ALA A 278 -19.39 -19.06 -10.26
N GLY A 279 -19.78 -19.29 -9.00
CA GLY A 279 -20.00 -20.62 -8.47
C GLY A 279 -18.75 -21.35 -7.96
N THR A 280 -17.54 -20.82 -8.19
CA THR A 280 -16.30 -21.37 -7.60
C THR A 280 -16.46 -21.51 -6.09
N LEU A 281 -16.23 -22.72 -5.57
CA LEU A 281 -16.34 -23.05 -4.15
C LEU A 281 -15.25 -22.33 -3.35
N LEU A 282 -15.63 -21.88 -2.16
CA LEU A 282 -14.77 -21.16 -1.23
C LEU A 282 -14.76 -21.87 0.13
N ASP A 283 -13.57 -21.99 0.71
CA ASP A 283 -13.39 -22.40 2.11
C ASP A 283 -13.39 -21.19 3.04
N GLY A 284 -13.04 -20.01 2.52
CA GLY A 284 -12.97 -18.78 3.30
C GLY A 284 -13.31 -17.50 2.52
N CYS A 285 -13.86 -16.52 3.24
CA CYS A 285 -14.09 -15.15 2.78
C CYS A 285 -13.42 -14.19 3.76
N PHE A 286 -12.59 -13.28 3.25
CA PHE A 286 -11.90 -12.27 4.06
C PHE A 286 -12.17 -10.85 3.55
N ILE A 287 -12.67 -9.98 4.43
CA ILE A 287 -12.86 -8.56 4.14
C ILE A 287 -11.89 -7.76 5.03
N GLY A 288 -10.89 -7.12 4.47
CA GLY A 288 -9.91 -6.34 5.24
C GLY A 288 -8.56 -6.22 4.54
N ALA A 289 -7.53 -5.87 5.34
CA ALA A 289 -6.20 -5.39 4.94
C ALA A 289 -6.15 -3.87 4.69
N CYS A 290 -4.94 -3.34 4.40
CA CYS A 290 -4.72 -1.91 4.21
C CYS A 290 -5.57 -1.32 3.08
N THR A 291 -5.83 -2.07 2.01
CA THR A 291 -6.59 -1.60 0.83
C THR A 291 -8.09 -1.47 1.06
N THR A 292 -8.66 -2.25 1.97
CA THR A 292 -10.10 -2.25 2.22
C THR A 292 -10.46 -1.04 3.09
N THR A 293 -10.98 -0.02 2.44
CA THR A 293 -11.30 1.27 3.04
C THR A 293 -12.60 1.23 3.84
N GLU A 294 -12.89 2.34 4.52
CA GLU A 294 -14.16 2.49 5.23
C GLU A 294 -15.35 2.44 4.27
N GLU A 295 -15.25 3.06 3.10
CA GLU A 295 -16.23 2.94 2.01
C GLU A 295 -16.52 1.48 1.65
N GLU A 296 -15.49 0.67 1.42
CA GLU A 296 -15.67 -0.76 1.08
C GLU A 296 -16.34 -1.54 2.22
N LEU A 297 -16.03 -1.21 3.48
CA LEU A 297 -16.66 -1.83 4.64
C LEU A 297 -18.14 -1.43 4.78
N ILE A 298 -18.48 -0.17 4.52
CA ILE A 298 -19.87 0.30 4.52
C ILE A 298 -20.67 -0.41 3.42
N LEU A 299 -20.15 -0.41 2.19
CA LEU A 299 -20.84 -1.03 1.05
C LEU A 299 -21.04 -2.53 1.27
N ALA A 300 -20.01 -3.23 1.76
CA ALA A 300 -20.11 -4.64 2.11
C ALA A 300 -21.15 -4.90 3.19
N ALA A 301 -21.22 -4.09 4.26
CA ALA A 301 -22.26 -4.22 5.28
C ALA A 301 -23.67 -4.07 4.70
N LEU A 302 -23.88 -3.11 3.80
CA LEU A 302 -25.16 -2.90 3.12
C LEU A 302 -25.53 -4.07 2.19
N VAL A 303 -24.54 -4.66 1.50
CA VAL A 303 -24.74 -5.88 0.70
C VAL A 303 -25.14 -7.07 1.58
N LEU A 304 -24.50 -7.24 2.74
CA LEU A 304 -24.87 -8.27 3.71
C LEU A 304 -26.28 -8.05 4.26
N ASP A 305 -26.63 -6.83 4.63
CA ASP A 305 -27.96 -6.50 5.12
C ASP A 305 -29.05 -6.73 4.06
N ALA A 306 -28.82 -6.33 2.81
CA ALA A 306 -29.70 -6.61 1.68
C ALA A 306 -29.89 -8.13 1.47
N GLY A 307 -28.80 -8.90 1.54
CA GLY A 307 -28.83 -10.36 1.49
C GLY A 307 -29.73 -10.96 2.57
N LEU A 308 -29.51 -10.57 3.83
CA LEU A 308 -30.30 -11.03 4.98
C LEU A 308 -31.79 -10.66 4.85
N ARG A 309 -32.11 -9.41 4.47
CA ARG A 309 -33.50 -8.95 4.26
C ARG A 309 -34.19 -9.65 3.11
N SER A 310 -33.45 -10.07 2.08
CA SER A 310 -33.96 -10.90 0.98
C SER A 310 -34.18 -12.38 1.35
N GLY A 311 -33.92 -12.76 2.60
CA GLY A 311 -34.10 -14.12 3.11
C GLY A 311 -32.89 -15.04 2.88
N GLN A 312 -31.73 -14.51 2.49
CA GLN A 312 -30.52 -15.33 2.41
C GLN A 312 -30.04 -15.70 3.81
N VAL A 313 -29.64 -16.97 3.96
CA VAL A 313 -29.11 -17.51 5.21
C VAL A 313 -27.67 -17.95 4.97
N PRO A 314 -26.69 -17.40 5.71
CA PRO A 314 -25.30 -17.85 5.59
C PRO A 314 -25.18 -19.35 5.87
N THR A 315 -24.43 -20.05 5.02
CA THR A 315 -24.14 -21.46 5.24
C THR A 315 -23.35 -21.67 6.54
N ALA A 316 -23.62 -22.77 7.24
CA ALA A 316 -22.91 -23.12 8.48
C ALA A 316 -21.44 -23.51 8.26
N LYS A 317 -21.02 -23.72 7.01
CA LYS A 317 -19.64 -24.03 6.63
C LYS A 317 -18.96 -22.78 6.10
N GLY A 318 -17.63 -22.83 6.04
CA GLY A 318 -16.79 -21.75 5.52
C GLY A 318 -16.41 -20.72 6.58
N LYS A 319 -15.16 -20.25 6.49
CA LYS A 319 -14.60 -19.23 7.38
C LYS A 319 -14.96 -17.85 6.85
N ARG A 320 -15.35 -16.94 7.74
CA ARG A 320 -15.68 -15.54 7.39
C ARG A 320 -14.99 -14.63 8.37
N ARG A 321 -14.11 -13.77 7.87
CA ARG A 321 -13.34 -12.83 8.69
C ARG A 321 -13.50 -11.43 8.14
N VAL A 322 -13.78 -10.46 9.01
CA VAL A 322 -13.70 -9.05 8.66
C VAL A 322 -12.74 -8.36 9.62
N THR A 323 -11.72 -7.70 9.08
CA THR A 323 -10.72 -6.94 9.82
C THR A 323 -10.68 -5.51 9.28
N ARG A 324 -10.70 -4.53 10.17
CA ARG A 324 -10.74 -3.11 9.79
C ARG A 324 -9.34 -2.52 9.77
N GLY A 325 -9.18 -1.45 9.01
CA GLY A 325 -7.93 -0.70 8.99
C GLY A 325 -7.63 0.04 10.30
N SER A 326 -8.63 0.48 11.06
CA SER A 326 -8.43 1.34 12.24
C SER A 326 -9.54 1.20 13.30
N LEU A 327 -9.21 1.51 14.55
CA LEU A 327 -10.15 1.69 15.67
C LEU A 327 -11.16 2.82 15.41
N VAL A 328 -10.77 3.87 14.67
CA VAL A 328 -11.69 4.97 14.33
C VAL A 328 -12.80 4.47 13.39
N ILE A 329 -12.42 3.70 12.37
CA ILE A 329 -13.34 3.15 11.37
C ILE A 329 -14.32 2.16 12.02
N ILE A 330 -13.82 1.23 12.84
CA ILE A 330 -14.70 0.26 13.54
C ILE A 330 -15.72 0.95 14.43
N ASN A 331 -15.31 1.93 15.24
CA ASN A 331 -16.23 2.62 16.15
C ASN A 331 -17.36 3.29 15.37
N ARG A 332 -17.02 3.92 14.24
CA ARG A 332 -18.01 4.48 13.33
C ARG A 332 -18.96 3.44 12.75
N LEU A 333 -18.45 2.29 12.29
CA LEU A 333 -19.30 1.21 11.78
C LEU A 333 -20.24 0.65 12.85
N ASP A 334 -19.82 0.65 14.13
CA ASP A 334 -20.66 0.23 15.27
C ASP A 334 -21.74 1.28 15.57
N GLU A 335 -21.38 2.57 15.61
CA GLU A 335 -22.31 3.70 15.77
C GLU A 335 -23.39 3.73 14.67
N LEU A 336 -23.01 3.36 13.44
CA LEU A 336 -23.93 3.23 12.30
C LEU A 336 -24.74 1.92 12.32
N GLY A 337 -24.48 1.01 13.26
CA GLY A 337 -25.14 -0.31 13.35
C GLY A 337 -24.73 -1.30 12.25
N LEU A 338 -23.71 -0.99 11.45
CA LEU A 338 -23.29 -1.78 10.29
C LEU A 338 -22.52 -3.06 10.67
N LEU A 339 -21.91 -3.10 11.87
CA LEU A 339 -21.24 -4.31 12.36
C LEU A 339 -22.20 -5.48 12.60
N ASP A 340 -23.47 -5.21 12.88
CA ASP A 340 -24.46 -6.25 13.08
C ASP A 340 -24.76 -7.03 11.81
N ALA A 341 -24.68 -6.39 10.64
CA ALA A 341 -24.84 -7.08 9.35
C ALA A 341 -23.74 -8.14 9.17
N TYR A 342 -22.49 -7.80 9.49
CA TYR A 342 -21.37 -8.75 9.48
C TYR A 342 -21.58 -9.92 10.44
N ARG A 343 -21.95 -9.63 11.71
CA ARG A 343 -22.21 -10.67 12.72
C ARG A 343 -23.33 -11.61 12.28
N LYS A 344 -24.46 -11.07 11.81
CA LYS A 344 -25.60 -11.85 11.31
C LYS A 344 -25.26 -12.66 10.06
N ALA A 345 -24.35 -12.17 9.24
CA ALA A 345 -23.81 -12.90 8.08
C ALA A 345 -22.74 -13.96 8.45
N GLY A 346 -22.41 -14.09 9.75
CA GLY A 346 -21.48 -15.10 10.24
C GLY A 346 -20.01 -14.71 10.19
N PHE A 347 -19.68 -13.42 10.00
CA PHE A 347 -18.30 -12.94 10.05
C PHE A 347 -17.78 -12.84 11.48
N GLU A 348 -16.60 -13.40 11.72
CA GLU A 348 -15.81 -13.08 12.89
C GLU A 348 -15.15 -11.71 12.71
N ILE A 349 -15.31 -10.89 13.74
CA ILE A 349 -14.83 -9.53 13.79
C ILE A 349 -13.41 -9.49 14.34
N GLY A 350 -12.42 -9.15 13.50
CA GLY A 350 -11.00 -9.07 13.86
C GLY A 350 -10.58 -7.73 14.47
N ALA A 351 -9.49 -7.78 15.24
CA ALA A 351 -8.78 -6.59 15.72
C ALA A 351 -8.04 -5.90 14.56
N PRO A 352 -7.86 -4.56 14.58
CA PRO A 352 -7.14 -3.86 13.50
C PRO A 352 -5.75 -4.44 13.26
N GLY A 353 -5.41 -4.65 11.99
CA GLY A 353 -4.14 -5.26 11.56
C GLY A 353 -4.25 -5.96 10.21
N CYS A 354 -3.12 -6.47 9.71
CA CYS A 354 -3.04 -7.10 8.38
C CYS A 354 -3.79 -8.45 8.28
N SER A 355 -3.93 -9.21 9.37
CA SER A 355 -4.70 -10.47 9.42
C SER A 355 -4.31 -11.44 8.28
N TYR A 356 -5.28 -12.08 7.61
CA TYR A 356 -5.06 -13.02 6.51
C TYR A 356 -4.31 -12.43 5.30
N CYS A 357 -4.13 -11.11 5.19
CA CYS A 357 -3.45 -10.48 4.05
C CYS A 357 -2.02 -10.97 3.83
N VAL A 358 -1.30 -11.26 4.92
CA VAL A 358 0.10 -11.72 4.87
C VAL A 358 0.28 -13.04 5.62
N GLY A 359 -0.67 -13.43 6.49
CA GLY A 359 -0.62 -14.71 7.20
C GLY A 359 0.57 -14.88 8.15
N ILE A 360 1.19 -13.77 8.59
CA ILE A 360 2.40 -13.79 9.45
C ILE A 360 2.14 -13.47 10.93
N ASN A 361 0.87 -13.31 11.32
CA ASN A 361 0.46 -13.02 12.69
C ASN A 361 0.26 -14.29 13.55
N ASP A 362 0.55 -15.47 12.98
CA ASP A 362 0.42 -16.80 13.59
C ASP A 362 -1.02 -17.20 13.99
N VAL A 363 -2.05 -16.44 13.59
CA VAL A 363 -3.45 -16.76 13.92
C VAL A 363 -4.34 -16.83 12.70
N ASP A 364 -4.36 -15.77 11.90
CA ASP A 364 -5.21 -15.68 10.72
C ASP A 364 -4.39 -16.19 9.52
N VAL A 365 -4.24 -17.53 9.44
CA VAL A 365 -3.44 -18.23 8.42
C VAL A 365 -4.32 -19.25 7.67
N ALA A 366 -4.41 -19.07 6.35
CA ALA A 366 -5.11 -20.00 5.46
C ALA A 366 -4.36 -21.33 5.37
N GLN A 367 -5.10 -22.44 5.35
CA GLN A 367 -4.52 -23.78 5.32
C GLN A 367 -4.25 -24.24 3.88
N GLU A 368 -3.42 -25.27 3.76
CA GLU A 368 -3.09 -25.88 2.48
C GLU A 368 -4.35 -26.37 1.75
N GLY A 369 -4.49 -26.01 0.47
CA GLY A 369 -5.63 -26.37 -0.36
C GLY A 369 -6.89 -25.53 -0.14
N GLU A 370 -6.96 -24.68 0.89
CA GLU A 370 -8.12 -23.79 1.09
C GLU A 370 -8.21 -22.72 0.00
N VAL A 371 -9.41 -22.55 -0.55
CA VAL A 371 -9.73 -21.51 -1.53
C VAL A 371 -10.41 -20.33 -0.84
N TRP A 372 -9.76 -19.17 -0.91
CA TRP A 372 -10.22 -17.93 -0.30
C TRP A 372 -10.62 -16.90 -1.35
N LEU A 373 -11.62 -16.09 -1.02
CA LEU A 373 -11.95 -14.85 -1.71
C LEU A 373 -11.75 -13.67 -0.75
N SER A 374 -10.94 -12.69 -1.15
CA SER A 374 -10.46 -11.63 -0.26
C SER A 374 -10.53 -10.24 -0.88
N SER A 375 -10.77 -9.21 -0.05
CA SER A 375 -10.66 -7.79 -0.45
C SER A 375 -9.27 -7.18 -0.25
N GLN A 376 -8.27 -8.00 0.10
CA GLN A 376 -6.87 -7.57 0.21
C GLN A 376 -6.25 -7.19 -1.15
N ASN A 377 -5.03 -6.67 -1.18
CA ASN A 377 -4.31 -6.25 -2.39
C ASN A 377 -3.58 -7.39 -3.13
N ARG A 378 -3.02 -8.37 -2.41
CA ARG A 378 -2.13 -9.39 -2.98
C ARG A 378 -2.73 -10.77 -2.99
N ASN A 379 -2.42 -11.54 -4.03
CA ASN A 379 -2.79 -12.95 -4.17
C ASN A 379 -1.60 -13.86 -4.52
N PHE A 380 -0.36 -13.45 -4.28
CA PHE A 380 0.82 -14.27 -4.58
C PHE A 380 0.80 -15.65 -3.88
N ARG A 381 1.62 -16.58 -4.38
CA ARG A 381 1.77 -17.92 -3.78
C ARG A 381 2.10 -17.80 -2.29
N ASN A 382 1.42 -18.61 -1.47
CA ASN A 382 1.58 -18.68 -0.01
C ASN A 382 1.27 -17.40 0.77
N ARG A 383 0.72 -16.36 0.12
CA ARG A 383 0.53 -15.05 0.74
C ARG A 383 -0.40 -15.07 1.96
N MET A 384 -1.47 -15.86 1.94
CA MET A 384 -2.39 -16.02 3.08
C MET A 384 -2.00 -17.17 4.01
N GLY A 385 -1.01 -17.97 3.62
CA GLY A 385 -0.64 -19.23 4.25
C GLY A 385 -0.15 -20.25 3.23
N LYS A 386 0.76 -21.13 3.64
CA LYS A 386 1.43 -22.08 2.75
C LYS A 386 0.42 -23.01 2.05
N GLY A 387 0.49 -23.07 0.72
CA GLY A 387 -0.36 -23.93 -0.12
C GLY A 387 -1.80 -23.46 -0.26
N SER A 388 -2.15 -22.28 0.28
CA SER A 388 -3.48 -21.69 0.13
C SER A 388 -3.65 -20.99 -1.23
N ILE A 389 -4.90 -20.88 -1.68
CA ILE A 389 -5.31 -20.20 -2.91
C ILE A 389 -6.12 -18.97 -2.51
N GLY A 390 -5.55 -17.77 -2.61
CA GLY A 390 -6.26 -16.53 -2.30
C GLY A 390 -6.64 -15.77 -3.56
N ASN A 391 -7.92 -15.65 -3.90
CA ASN A 391 -8.40 -14.79 -4.98
C ASN A 391 -8.75 -13.39 -4.43
N VAL A 392 -8.55 -12.35 -5.23
CA VAL A 392 -8.77 -10.95 -4.81
C VAL A 392 -9.92 -10.30 -5.59
N THR A 393 -10.79 -9.57 -4.90
CA THR A 393 -11.92 -8.83 -5.49
C THR A 393 -12.34 -7.66 -4.57
N SER A 394 -13.45 -6.97 -4.83
CA SER A 394 -14.02 -5.96 -3.93
C SER A 394 -14.77 -6.55 -2.75
N ALA A 395 -14.83 -5.81 -1.65
CA ALA A 395 -15.50 -6.22 -0.43
C ALA A 395 -17.00 -6.52 -0.66
N ALA A 396 -17.64 -5.80 -1.58
CA ALA A 396 -19.02 -6.07 -2.00
C ALA A 396 -19.17 -7.48 -2.60
N ALA A 397 -18.27 -7.88 -3.50
CA ALA A 397 -18.26 -9.22 -4.08
C ALA A 397 -17.94 -10.31 -3.04
N VAL A 398 -17.01 -10.05 -2.10
CA VAL A 398 -16.75 -10.97 -0.98
C VAL A 398 -17.99 -11.13 -0.10
N ALA A 399 -18.67 -10.02 0.24
CA ALA A 399 -19.88 -10.01 1.04
C ALA A 399 -21.00 -10.85 0.40
N ALA A 400 -21.29 -10.62 -0.89
CA ALA A 400 -22.28 -11.41 -1.63
C ALA A 400 -21.92 -12.90 -1.67
N SER A 401 -20.64 -13.22 -1.89
CA SER A 401 -20.13 -14.60 -1.96
C SER A 401 -20.19 -15.34 -0.63
N SER A 402 -20.15 -14.61 0.49
CA SER A 402 -20.06 -15.18 1.83
C SER A 402 -21.30 -15.97 2.26
N PHE A 403 -22.49 -15.69 1.72
CA PHE A 403 -23.70 -16.42 2.09
C PHE A 403 -23.59 -17.90 1.70
N THR A 404 -23.26 -18.14 0.43
CA THR A 404 -23.24 -19.49 -0.17
C THR A 404 -21.86 -20.15 -0.17
N MET A 405 -20.82 -19.41 0.23
CA MET A 405 -19.41 -19.80 0.07
C MET A 405 -19.08 -20.17 -1.38
N ARG A 406 -19.62 -19.39 -2.30
CA ARG A 406 -19.33 -19.47 -3.74
C ARG A 406 -19.16 -18.07 -4.28
N VAL A 407 -18.22 -17.89 -5.20
CA VAL A 407 -18.04 -16.61 -5.89
C VAL A 407 -19.37 -16.21 -6.52
N THR A 408 -19.89 -15.06 -6.10
CA THR A 408 -21.23 -14.56 -6.41
C THR A 408 -21.11 -13.09 -6.81
N ASP A 409 -21.78 -12.74 -7.90
CA ASP A 409 -21.87 -11.36 -8.35
C ASP A 409 -22.66 -10.50 -7.34
N PRO A 410 -22.16 -9.33 -6.91
CA PRO A 410 -22.86 -8.49 -5.94
C PRO A 410 -23.99 -7.67 -6.54
N ARG A 411 -24.07 -7.49 -7.87
CA ARG A 411 -25.06 -6.62 -8.56
C ARG A 411 -26.51 -6.91 -8.16
N PRO A 412 -26.98 -8.17 -8.04
CA PRO A 412 -28.34 -8.45 -7.60
C PRO A 412 -28.66 -7.92 -6.20
N LEU A 413 -27.70 -7.94 -5.27
CA LEU A 413 -27.87 -7.40 -3.92
C LEU A 413 -27.69 -5.88 -3.89
N LEU A 414 -26.74 -5.35 -4.66
CA LEU A 414 -26.56 -3.91 -4.83
C LEU A 414 -27.82 -3.23 -5.35
N GLY A 415 -28.54 -3.86 -6.28
CA GLY A 415 -29.81 -3.35 -6.80
C GLY A 415 -30.94 -3.23 -5.77
N LEU A 416 -30.78 -3.78 -4.56
CA LEU A 416 -31.71 -3.66 -3.43
C LEU A 416 -31.34 -2.53 -2.46
N ILE A 417 -30.17 -1.93 -2.62
CA ILE A 417 -29.64 -0.87 -1.76
C ILE A 417 -29.97 0.48 -2.38
N ASN A 418 -30.53 1.39 -1.60
CA ASN A 418 -30.78 2.75 -2.04
C ASN A 418 -29.45 3.52 -2.16
N GLU A 419 -29.16 4.05 -3.35
CA GLU A 419 -27.93 4.80 -3.62
C GLU A 419 -27.78 6.03 -2.72
N ALA A 420 -28.85 6.76 -2.43
CA ALA A 420 -28.80 7.93 -1.55
C ALA A 420 -28.45 7.55 -0.10
N ASP A 421 -28.96 6.41 0.39
CA ASP A 421 -28.62 5.91 1.73
C ASP A 421 -27.12 5.56 1.78
N TYR A 422 -26.60 4.86 0.78
CA TYR A 422 -25.16 4.57 0.66
C TYR A 422 -24.33 5.85 0.62
N THR A 423 -24.68 6.80 -0.24
CA THR A 423 -23.98 8.09 -0.37
C THR A 423 -23.99 8.88 0.94
N SER A 424 -25.07 8.81 1.73
CA SER A 424 -25.15 9.49 3.04
C SER A 424 -24.26 8.87 4.11
N LEU A 425 -23.92 7.57 3.98
CA LEU A 425 -23.10 6.83 4.95
C LEU A 425 -21.62 6.99 4.68
N ILE A 426 -21.20 7.11 3.43
CA ILE A 426 -19.80 7.35 3.11
C ILE A 426 -19.44 8.78 3.52
N ARG A 427 -18.30 8.94 4.21
CA ARG A 427 -17.78 10.27 4.52
C ARG A 427 -17.36 10.91 3.20
N THR A 428 -18.18 11.79 2.67
CA THR A 428 -17.62 12.91 1.91
C THR A 428 -16.92 13.76 2.96
N TYR A 429 -15.58 13.78 2.96
CA TYR A 429 -14.86 14.86 3.61
C TYR A 429 -15.50 16.17 3.09
N ASN A 430 -15.87 17.02 4.04
CA ASN A 430 -17.16 17.72 4.10
C ASN A 430 -17.51 18.59 2.87
N THR A 431 -18.79 18.61 2.49
CA THR A 431 -19.40 19.63 1.61
C THR A 431 -19.53 21.01 2.27
N ASP A 432 -19.14 21.13 3.55
CA ASP A 432 -19.11 22.38 4.30
C ASP A 432 -17.69 22.99 4.33
N ILE A 433 -17.10 23.26 3.17
CA ILE A 433 -15.99 24.22 3.09
C ILE A 433 -16.64 25.61 3.08
N PRO A 434 -16.55 26.41 4.16
CA PRO A 434 -17.12 27.74 4.16
C PRO A 434 -16.19 28.66 3.35
N GLY A 435 -16.44 28.80 2.05
CA GLY A 435 -15.80 29.82 1.21
C GLY A 435 -15.44 29.35 -0.20
N THR A 436 -15.21 30.33 -1.09
CA THR A 436 -14.55 30.10 -2.37
C THR A 436 -13.10 29.68 -2.15
N VAL A 437 -12.83 28.39 -2.37
CA VAL A 437 -11.50 27.82 -2.50
C VAL A 437 -10.68 28.59 -3.54
N THR A 438 -9.54 29.15 -3.12
CA THR A 438 -8.63 29.91 -4.01
C THR A 438 -7.46 29.03 -4.37
N ILE A 439 -7.38 28.70 -5.65
CA ILE A 439 -6.43 27.72 -6.15
C ILE A 439 -5.21 28.43 -6.74
N SER A 440 -4.02 28.07 -6.27
CA SER A 440 -2.77 28.63 -6.76
C SER A 440 -1.73 27.55 -7.06
N GLU A 441 -0.99 27.73 -8.15
CA GLU A 441 0.24 26.99 -8.40
C GLU A 441 1.32 27.46 -7.40
N PRO A 442 1.94 26.56 -6.62
CA PRO A 442 2.97 26.96 -5.67
C PRO A 442 4.21 27.48 -6.40
N GLU A 443 4.67 28.68 -6.05
CA GLU A 443 5.98 29.17 -6.52
C GLU A 443 7.10 28.42 -5.76
N PRO A 444 7.99 27.68 -6.45
CA PRO A 444 9.07 26.95 -5.79
C PRO A 444 10.03 27.93 -5.12
N ARG A 445 10.02 27.94 -3.78
CA ARG A 445 11.01 28.66 -2.98
C ARG A 445 12.21 27.75 -2.76
N LEU A 446 13.29 28.02 -3.49
CA LEU A 446 14.56 27.31 -3.28
C LEU A 446 15.02 27.50 -1.83
N ALA A 447 15.11 26.42 -1.07
CA ALA A 447 15.64 26.47 0.28
C ALA A 447 17.10 26.94 0.23
N SER A 448 17.38 28.12 0.80
CA SER A 448 18.76 28.54 1.09
C SER A 448 19.29 27.63 2.19
N SER A 449 20.26 26.78 1.85
CA SER A 449 20.85 25.81 2.78
C SER A 449 21.24 26.47 4.11
N PRO A 450 20.58 26.16 5.23
CA PRO A 450 20.99 26.68 6.53
C PRO A 450 22.24 25.92 6.97
N HIS A 451 23.38 26.62 6.99
CA HIS A 451 24.62 26.25 7.65
C HIS A 451 24.95 24.75 7.72
N LEU A 452 25.55 24.22 6.65
CA LEU A 452 26.63 23.24 6.80
C LEU A 452 27.82 23.97 7.42
N SER A 453 27.77 24.25 8.72
CA SER A 453 28.94 24.72 9.46
C SER A 453 29.95 23.57 9.51
N LYS A 454 31.00 23.70 8.68
CA LYS A 454 32.29 23.00 8.79
C LYS A 454 32.21 21.61 9.43
N LEU A 455 31.72 20.62 8.67
CA LEU A 455 32.37 19.31 8.75
C LEU A 455 33.79 19.57 8.27
N GLY A 456 34.76 19.38 9.16
CA GLY A 456 36.15 19.74 8.93
C GLY A 456 36.67 19.15 7.63
N ASP A 457 37.69 19.80 7.07
CA ASP A 457 38.57 19.25 6.05
C ASP A 457 39.24 17.98 6.62
N GLY A 458 38.48 16.91 6.77
CA GLY A 458 39.01 15.58 6.87
C GLY A 458 39.63 15.32 5.52
N ASN A 459 40.96 15.17 5.50
CA ASN A 459 41.70 14.63 4.37
C ASN A 459 40.89 13.48 3.78
N GLY A 460 40.19 13.77 2.69
CA GLY A 460 39.50 12.78 1.89
C GLY A 460 40.60 11.99 1.23
N ASP A 461 41.10 10.96 1.91
CA ASP A 461 41.56 9.77 1.24
C ASP A 461 40.36 9.31 0.43
N SER A 462 40.28 9.82 -0.81
CA SER A 462 39.43 9.26 -1.83
C SER A 462 39.83 7.80 -1.88
N VAL A 463 39.03 6.93 -1.29
CA VAL A 463 39.11 5.51 -1.57
C VAL A 463 38.79 5.42 -3.05
N ARG A 464 39.83 5.49 -3.87
CA ARG A 464 39.78 5.11 -5.27
C ARG A 464 39.46 3.63 -5.22
N ILE A 465 38.18 3.30 -5.20
CA ILE A 465 37.72 1.97 -5.54
C ILE A 465 38.25 1.79 -6.96
N ALA A 466 39.31 0.99 -7.08
CA ALA A 466 39.84 0.62 -8.37
C ALA A 466 38.65 0.02 -9.14
N ARG A 467 38.15 0.76 -10.13
CA ARG A 467 37.16 0.22 -11.05
C ARG A 467 37.92 -0.81 -11.84
N ASP A 468 37.85 -2.06 -11.38
CA ASP A 468 38.22 -3.18 -12.20
C ASP A 468 37.33 -3.11 -13.44
N GLN A 469 37.91 -2.65 -14.56
CA GLN A 469 37.22 -2.53 -15.84
C GLN A 469 37.22 -3.87 -16.59
N SER A 470 37.64 -4.95 -15.94
CA SER A 470 37.54 -6.28 -16.50
C SER A 470 36.07 -6.60 -16.80
N PRO A 471 35.72 -7.02 -18.02
CA PRO A 471 34.35 -7.40 -18.33
C PRO A 471 33.95 -8.57 -17.43
N ILE A 472 32.81 -8.42 -16.73
CA ILE A 472 32.21 -9.52 -15.99
C ILE A 472 31.70 -10.53 -17.02
N VAL A 473 32.41 -11.65 -17.16
CA VAL A 473 32.02 -12.75 -18.04
C VAL A 473 31.27 -13.78 -17.21
N GLY A 474 30.00 -13.97 -17.52
CA GLY A 474 29.13 -14.91 -16.82
C GLY A 474 27.99 -15.40 -17.68
N LYS A 475 27.25 -16.38 -17.17
CA LYS A 475 26.00 -16.83 -17.79
C LYS A 475 24.87 -15.92 -17.33
N ILE A 476 24.26 -15.18 -18.26
CA ILE A 476 23.03 -14.45 -17.98
C ILE A 476 21.91 -15.46 -17.82
N GLN A 477 21.27 -15.44 -16.67
CA GLN A 477 20.08 -16.24 -16.41
C GLN A 477 18.89 -15.32 -16.36
N ARG A 478 17.93 -15.56 -17.25
CA ARG A 478 16.66 -14.86 -17.24
C ARG A 478 15.72 -15.56 -16.26
N LEU A 479 15.13 -14.79 -15.37
CA LEU A 479 13.94 -15.23 -14.68
C LEU A 479 12.74 -15.13 -15.64
N GLU A 480 11.59 -15.64 -15.22
CA GLU A 480 10.34 -15.39 -15.94
C GLU A 480 9.96 -13.90 -15.89
N ASP A 481 9.01 -13.49 -16.72
CA ASP A 481 8.54 -12.11 -16.72
C ASP A 481 7.85 -11.78 -15.38
N ASN A 482 7.97 -10.53 -14.93
CA ASN A 482 7.30 -10.00 -13.74
C ASN A 482 7.69 -10.64 -12.39
N VAL A 483 8.98 -10.90 -12.18
CA VAL A 483 9.53 -11.22 -10.85
C VAL A 483 9.41 -10.00 -9.94
N ASP A 484 8.68 -10.13 -8.84
CA ASP A 484 8.49 -9.11 -7.81
C ASP A 484 9.27 -9.43 -6.52
N THR A 485 9.10 -8.61 -5.48
CA THR A 485 9.79 -8.80 -4.19
C THR A 485 9.42 -10.11 -3.52
N ASP A 486 8.16 -10.56 -3.62
CA ASP A 486 7.69 -11.81 -3.02
C ASP A 486 8.27 -13.03 -3.81
N ALA A 487 8.70 -12.82 -5.06
CA ALA A 487 9.47 -13.82 -5.81
C ALA A 487 10.95 -13.90 -5.40
N ILE A 488 11.53 -12.80 -4.91
CA ILE A 488 12.92 -12.76 -4.40
C ILE A 488 12.96 -13.31 -2.96
N ILE A 489 12.19 -12.74 -2.05
CA ILE A 489 12.04 -13.19 -0.65
C ILE A 489 10.54 -13.35 -0.38
N PRO A 490 10.01 -14.59 -0.37
CA PRO A 490 8.60 -14.81 -0.12
C PRO A 490 8.15 -14.27 1.24
N ALA A 491 6.93 -13.72 1.27
CA ALA A 491 6.42 -12.95 2.40
C ALA A 491 6.43 -13.74 3.73
N GLU A 492 6.18 -15.04 3.67
CA GLU A 492 6.18 -15.92 4.85
C GLU A 492 7.55 -16.04 5.53
N PHE A 493 8.64 -15.71 4.82
CA PHE A 493 10.01 -15.74 5.35
C PHE A 493 10.53 -14.35 5.72
N MET A 494 9.79 -13.26 5.47
CA MET A 494 10.25 -11.90 5.77
C MET A 494 10.51 -11.67 7.26
N ALA A 495 9.85 -12.43 8.13
CA ALA A 495 10.08 -12.40 9.57
C ALA A 495 11.31 -13.21 10.03
N GLY A 496 12.17 -13.62 9.08
CA GLY A 496 13.38 -14.39 9.35
C GLY A 496 14.32 -13.75 10.36
N VAL A 497 15.20 -14.56 10.92
CA VAL A 497 16.00 -14.22 12.11
C VAL A 497 17.24 -13.42 11.74
N ASP A 498 17.88 -13.77 10.62
CA ASP A 498 19.10 -13.12 10.13
C ASP A 498 19.23 -13.19 8.59
N ASN A 499 20.33 -12.65 8.06
CA ASN A 499 20.58 -12.66 6.61
C ASN A 499 20.79 -14.07 6.04
N ALA A 500 21.31 -15.02 6.83
CA ALA A 500 21.52 -16.38 6.39
C ALA A 500 20.19 -17.13 6.27
N ASP A 501 19.31 -16.94 7.25
CA ASP A 501 17.93 -17.43 7.26
C ASP A 501 17.14 -16.86 6.08
N LEU A 502 17.11 -15.53 5.91
CA LEU A 502 16.48 -14.89 4.76
C LEU A 502 17.07 -15.38 3.42
N GLY A 503 18.40 -15.50 3.33
CA GLY A 503 19.10 -16.01 2.16
C GLY A 503 18.76 -17.47 1.84
N SER A 504 18.45 -18.27 2.87
CA SER A 504 18.05 -19.67 2.71
C SER A 504 16.67 -19.84 2.05
N HIS A 505 15.92 -18.75 1.90
CA HIS A 505 14.61 -18.72 1.25
C HIS A 505 14.60 -17.89 -0.05
N CYS A 506 15.74 -17.34 -0.46
CA CYS A 506 15.86 -16.51 -1.64
C CYS A 506 15.50 -17.30 -2.92
N PHE A 507 14.61 -16.74 -3.74
CA PHE A 507 14.04 -17.33 -4.94
C PHE A 507 13.44 -18.74 -4.75
N GLN A 508 13.04 -19.11 -3.52
CA GLN A 508 12.66 -20.49 -3.18
C GLN A 508 11.64 -21.12 -4.14
N TYR A 509 10.66 -20.34 -4.61
CA TYR A 509 9.57 -20.82 -5.47
C TYR A 509 9.84 -20.64 -6.96
N TYR A 510 10.81 -19.81 -7.32
CA TYR A 510 11.07 -19.44 -8.71
C TYR A 510 12.36 -20.09 -9.23
N ARG A 511 13.39 -20.23 -8.38
CA ARG A 511 14.68 -20.87 -8.68
C ARG A 511 15.18 -21.66 -7.46
N PRO A 512 14.63 -22.86 -7.19
CA PRO A 512 15.01 -23.63 -6.01
C PRO A 512 16.49 -24.03 -5.97
N ASP A 513 17.14 -24.11 -7.14
CA ASP A 513 18.58 -24.38 -7.32
C ASP A 513 19.49 -23.18 -7.01
N PHE A 514 18.94 -21.96 -6.96
CA PHE A 514 19.69 -20.72 -6.72
C PHE A 514 20.59 -20.84 -5.48
N ARG A 515 20.04 -21.41 -4.41
CA ARG A 515 20.69 -21.54 -3.10
C ARG A 515 21.85 -22.52 -3.12
N GLU A 516 21.64 -23.69 -3.73
CA GLU A 516 22.70 -24.69 -3.93
C GLU A 516 23.85 -24.08 -4.73
N ARG A 517 23.53 -23.29 -5.75
CA ARG A 517 24.53 -22.66 -6.61
C ARG A 517 25.30 -21.55 -5.91
N ALA A 518 24.63 -20.72 -5.11
CA ALA A 518 25.28 -19.73 -4.26
C ALA A 518 26.21 -20.41 -3.23
N ASN A 519 25.73 -21.47 -2.57
CA ASN A 519 26.50 -22.22 -1.56
C ASN A 519 27.70 -22.98 -2.14
N THR A 520 27.63 -23.40 -3.41
CA THR A 520 28.74 -24.06 -4.12
C THR A 520 29.73 -23.07 -4.75
N GLY A 521 29.64 -21.79 -4.40
CA GLY A 521 30.63 -20.76 -4.76
C GLY A 521 30.37 -20.05 -6.09
N SER A 522 29.17 -20.20 -6.67
CA SER A 522 28.81 -19.40 -7.85
C SER A 522 28.73 -17.92 -7.46
N THR A 523 29.47 -17.06 -8.17
CA THR A 523 29.28 -15.61 -8.07
C THR A 523 28.02 -15.25 -8.84
N VAL A 524 26.96 -14.89 -8.13
CA VAL A 524 25.69 -14.42 -8.69
C VAL A 524 25.66 -12.89 -8.55
N ILE A 525 25.53 -12.20 -9.68
CA ILE A 525 25.63 -10.74 -9.80
C ILE A 525 24.29 -10.18 -10.22
#